data_AF-A0AAN9R8Q4-F1
#
_entry.id   AF-A0AAN9R8Q4-F1
#
_cell.length_a   1.000
_cell.length_b   1.000
_cell.length_c   1.000
_cell.angle_alpha   90.00
_cell.angle_beta   90.00
_cell.angle_gamma   90.00
#
_symmetry.space_group_name_H-M   'P 1'
#
loop_
_entity.id
_entity.type
_entity.pdbx_description
1 polymer ?
#
loop_
_entity_poly.entity_id
_entity_poly.type
_entity_poly.pdbx_seq_one_letter_code
_entity_poly.pdbx_strand_id
1 'polypeptide(L)'
;MATSCPKLFLLLLLLTIFFSHTLAVNSSNASKTLHANLSSLKSLCRTIPYPDVCFNSSKLSISININPNIISTILQSLQVAISEATKLSDLFNSAGPSNIIENKRGAVQDCRELQQSTLASLKRSLSGIRSQTTRKLVDARTYLSASLTNKATCLESLDSASGTLKPVLVNSVINSYKHVSDSLSMLPQPVMKASNGNKNRRLMSASTWFSRKNHRLLQSNSGVLVVAADGTGNFSTITEAINFAPNNSFDKTVIYVKEGTYEENVEIPSYKTNIVLLGDGRDVTVITGSRSVGDGWTTFRSATLAVSGEGFLARDIAFENKAGPEKHQAVALRVNADFTAFYRCAMYGYQDTLYVHSFRQFYRECEIYGTIDFIFGNAAVVLQSCNIVSRMPLPGQFTVITAQSRDSPDEDTGISIQNCSILATTDLYSNSGSVKSYLGRPWKVYSRTVYLESYIDVFIDPMGWTKWSDDQGLDTLYYGEYENYGPASGTDNRVKWLGYHLMDYSSAYNFSVSEFIIGDAWLGSTSFPYDNGI
;
A
#
# COMPACT_ATOMS: atom_id res chain seq x y z
N MET A 1 85.28 39.21 20.24
CA MET A 1 84.77 37.82 20.12
C MET A 1 83.58 37.67 21.06
N ALA A 2 82.36 37.70 20.52
CA ALA A 2 81.13 37.42 21.26
C ALA A 2 80.51 36.17 20.64
N THR A 3 80.58 35.06 21.37
CA THR A 3 80.10 33.76 20.94
C THR A 3 78.60 33.63 21.20
N SER A 4 77.85 33.62 20.09
CA SER A 4 76.84 32.61 19.76
C SER A 4 75.97 32.11 20.92
N CYS A 5 74.69 32.49 20.94
CA CYS A 5 73.66 31.88 21.77
C CYS A 5 72.77 30.95 20.90
N PRO A 6 73.19 29.69 20.65
CA PRO A 6 72.48 28.75 19.78
C PRO A 6 71.24 28.13 20.44
N LYS A 7 70.97 28.42 21.73
CA LYS A 7 69.91 27.75 22.50
C LYS A 7 68.50 28.29 22.23
N LEU A 8 68.36 29.57 21.86
CA LEU A 8 67.03 30.16 21.62
C LEU A 8 66.46 29.79 20.23
N PHE A 9 67.32 29.66 19.22
CA PHE A 9 66.91 29.22 17.87
C PHE A 9 66.49 27.75 17.85
N LEU A 10 67.18 26.90 18.62
CA LEU A 10 66.85 25.47 18.75
C LEU A 10 65.48 25.26 19.41
N LEU A 11 65.11 26.09 20.39
CA LEU A 11 63.83 26.00 21.09
C LEU A 11 62.64 26.40 20.18
N LEU A 12 62.81 27.44 19.36
CA LEU A 12 61.81 27.85 18.35
C LEU A 12 61.67 26.83 17.21
N LEU A 13 62.77 26.20 16.77
CA LEU A 13 62.73 25.12 15.78
C LEU A 13 62.06 23.85 16.33
N LEU A 14 62.32 23.51 17.60
CA LEU A 14 61.66 22.39 18.26
C LEU A 14 60.15 22.66 18.46
N LEU A 15 59.74 23.88 18.82
CA LEU A 15 58.33 24.25 18.95
C LEU A 15 57.58 24.21 17.61
N THR A 16 58.20 24.64 16.50
CA THR A 16 57.59 24.53 15.16
C THR A 16 57.56 23.08 14.68
N ILE A 17 58.57 22.26 14.97
CA ILE A 17 58.58 20.82 14.67
C ILE A 17 57.55 20.06 15.51
N PHE A 18 57.37 20.39 16.79
CA PHE A 18 56.34 19.80 17.64
C PHE A 18 54.92 20.25 17.23
N PHE A 19 54.71 21.52 16.86
CA PHE A 19 53.42 21.97 16.32
C PHE A 19 53.10 21.36 14.95
N SER A 20 54.09 21.25 14.06
CA SER A 20 53.91 20.61 12.74
C SER A 20 53.76 19.09 12.85
N HIS A 21 54.43 18.41 13.78
CA HIS A 21 54.19 16.99 14.04
C HIS A 21 52.84 16.74 14.71
N THR A 22 52.38 17.56 15.65
CA THR A 22 51.05 17.39 16.25
C THR A 22 49.93 17.68 15.24
N LEU A 23 50.09 18.69 14.38
CA LEU A 23 49.19 18.95 13.25
C LEU A 23 49.22 17.81 12.21
N ALA A 24 50.40 17.27 11.87
CA ALA A 24 50.55 16.16 10.93
C ALA A 24 50.01 14.83 11.49
N VAL A 25 50.19 14.57 12.80
CA VAL A 25 49.66 13.37 13.47
C VAL A 25 48.13 13.45 13.57
N ASN A 26 47.56 14.60 13.93
CA ASN A 26 46.10 14.80 13.90
C ASN A 26 45.52 14.70 12.48
N SER A 27 46.21 15.25 11.47
CA SER A 27 45.85 15.12 10.06
C SER A 27 45.86 13.65 9.60
N SER A 28 46.88 12.88 9.98
CA SER A 28 47.01 11.47 9.63
C SER A 28 45.95 10.58 10.28
N ASN A 29 45.56 10.86 11.53
CA ASN A 29 44.51 10.13 12.24
C ASN A 29 43.11 10.48 11.71
N ALA A 30 42.85 11.74 11.39
CA ALA A 30 41.61 12.17 10.74
C ALA A 30 41.46 11.52 9.35
N SER A 31 42.54 11.47 8.56
CA SER A 31 42.56 10.81 7.24
C SER A 31 42.29 9.29 7.34
N LYS A 32 42.91 8.59 8.31
CA LYS A 32 42.66 7.17 8.55
C LYS A 32 41.22 6.88 8.97
N THR A 33 40.67 7.71 9.85
CA THR A 33 39.28 7.57 10.33
C THR A 33 38.28 7.81 9.20
N LEU A 34 38.52 8.85 8.38
CA LEU A 34 37.73 9.15 7.19
C LEU A 34 37.75 7.99 6.18
N HIS A 35 38.93 7.41 5.92
CA HIS A 35 39.07 6.25 5.03
C HIS A 35 38.32 5.01 5.56
N ALA A 36 38.39 4.74 6.87
CA ALA A 36 37.68 3.63 7.50
C ALA A 36 36.15 3.82 7.48
N ASN A 37 35.67 5.05 7.70
CA ASN A 37 34.25 5.38 7.58
C ASN A 37 33.75 5.22 6.13
N LEU A 38 34.57 5.61 5.15
CA LEU A 38 34.24 5.48 3.73
C LEU A 38 34.16 4.01 3.28
N SER A 39 35.05 3.15 3.76
CA SER A 39 35.01 1.71 3.46
C SER A 39 33.82 1.03 4.13
N SER A 40 33.50 1.37 5.38
CA SER A 40 32.31 0.89 6.09
C SER A 40 31.02 1.26 5.35
N LEU A 41 30.88 2.52 4.92
CA LEU A 41 29.70 2.96 4.14
C LEU A 41 29.58 2.22 2.79
N LYS A 42 30.69 2.03 2.06
CA LYS A 42 30.67 1.25 0.81
C LYS A 42 30.20 -0.18 1.04
N SER A 43 30.62 -0.79 2.16
CA SER A 43 30.16 -2.13 2.53
C SER A 43 28.66 -2.14 2.83
N LEU A 44 28.16 -1.15 3.56
CA LEU A 44 26.74 -1.04 3.91
C LEU A 44 25.84 -0.85 2.68
N CYS A 45 26.25 0.01 1.74
CA CYS A 45 25.47 0.29 0.53
C CYS A 45 25.54 -0.79 -0.55
N ARG A 46 26.44 -1.78 -0.43
CA ARG A 46 26.74 -2.74 -1.50
C ARG A 46 25.55 -3.63 -1.88
N THR A 47 24.70 -3.96 -0.92
CA THR A 47 23.58 -4.91 -1.08
C THR A 47 22.22 -4.21 -1.26
N ILE A 48 22.23 -2.89 -1.40
CA ILE A 48 21.04 -2.04 -1.51
C ILE A 48 20.70 -1.82 -2.99
N PRO A 49 19.43 -1.61 -3.38
CA PRO A 49 19.03 -1.49 -4.79
C PRO A 49 19.78 -0.43 -5.61
N TYR A 50 20.12 0.73 -5.01
CA TYR A 50 20.88 1.79 -5.68
C TYR A 50 22.16 2.18 -4.88
N PRO A 51 23.26 1.39 -4.97
CA PRO A 51 24.45 1.59 -4.15
C PRO A 51 25.07 3.00 -4.25
N ASP A 52 25.09 3.59 -5.45
CA ASP A 52 25.63 4.94 -5.66
C ASP A 52 24.78 6.03 -5.00
N VAL A 53 23.45 5.84 -4.98
CA VAL A 53 22.50 6.76 -4.36
C VAL A 53 22.66 6.72 -2.84
N CYS A 54 22.69 5.51 -2.27
CA CYS A 54 23.03 5.28 -0.88
C CYS A 54 24.36 5.93 -0.49
N PHE A 55 25.44 5.69 -1.25
CA PHE A 55 26.76 6.23 -0.97
C PHE A 55 26.81 7.76 -1.01
N ASN A 56 26.21 8.37 -2.04
CA ASN A 56 26.21 9.83 -2.21
C ASN A 56 25.40 10.55 -1.13
N SER A 57 24.26 9.98 -0.70
CA SER A 57 23.42 10.56 0.35
C SER A 57 24.15 10.70 1.69
N SER A 58 25.08 9.79 1.97
CA SER A 58 25.81 9.69 3.25
C SER A 58 27.24 10.25 3.18
N LYS A 59 27.66 10.82 2.04
CA LYS A 59 29.01 11.36 1.85
C LYS A 59 29.26 12.63 2.67
N LEU A 60 28.23 13.45 2.87
CA LEU A 60 28.34 14.73 3.58
C LEU A 60 28.56 14.53 5.09
N SER A 61 27.91 13.54 5.70
CA SER A 61 28.02 13.21 7.13
C SER A 61 29.38 12.60 7.50
N ILE A 62 29.97 11.81 6.59
CA ILE A 62 31.33 11.26 6.75
C ILE A 62 32.38 12.37 6.71
N SER A 63 32.13 13.44 5.95
CA SER A 63 33.00 14.62 5.89
C SER A 63 33.06 15.39 7.22
N ILE A 64 32.12 15.11 8.15
CA ILE A 64 32.03 15.65 9.52
C ILE A 64 32.47 14.58 10.56
N ASN A 65 33.09 13.48 10.11
CA ASN A 65 33.69 12.43 10.94
C ASN A 65 32.70 11.67 11.85
N ILE A 66 31.43 11.57 11.44
CA ILE A 66 30.42 10.74 12.12
C ILE A 66 30.62 9.28 11.70
N ASN A 67 30.71 8.36 12.66
CA ASN A 67 30.82 6.92 12.39
C ASN A 67 29.52 6.41 11.73
N PRO A 68 29.57 5.89 10.49
CA PRO A 68 28.36 5.43 9.81
C PRO A 68 27.78 4.20 10.51
N ASN A 69 26.55 4.34 11.01
CA ASN A 69 25.72 3.21 11.41
C ASN A 69 24.44 3.17 10.56
N ILE A 70 23.81 2.00 10.47
CA ILE A 70 22.68 1.77 9.57
C ILE A 70 21.53 2.76 9.79
N ILE A 71 21.20 3.09 11.04
CA ILE A 71 20.15 4.05 11.37
C ILE A 71 20.51 5.45 10.87
N SER A 72 21.75 5.90 11.08
CA SER A 72 22.21 7.21 10.62
C SER A 72 22.20 7.33 9.09
N THR A 73 22.57 6.26 8.38
CA THR A 73 22.52 6.18 6.91
C THR A 73 21.08 6.21 6.40
N ILE A 74 20.18 5.44 7.02
CA ILE A 74 18.75 5.45 6.69
C ILE A 74 18.16 6.86 6.88
N LEU A 75 18.39 7.49 8.04
CA LEU A 75 17.85 8.82 8.34
C LEU A 75 18.34 9.87 7.33
N GLN A 76 19.60 9.77 6.88
CA GLN A 76 20.17 10.66 5.86
C GLN A 76 19.55 10.41 4.49
N SER A 77 19.43 9.14 4.08
CA SER A 77 18.77 8.78 2.82
C SER A 77 17.32 9.27 2.79
N LEU A 78 16.56 9.11 3.89
CA LEU A 78 15.21 9.65 4.02
C LEU A 78 15.17 11.18 3.95
N GLN A 79 16.13 11.89 4.55
CA GLN A 79 16.18 13.35 4.48
C GLN A 79 16.40 13.84 3.04
N VAL A 80 17.26 13.14 2.28
CA VAL A 80 17.42 13.42 0.84
C VAL A 80 16.14 13.07 0.09
N ALA A 81 15.50 11.93 0.37
CA ALA A 81 14.22 11.55 -0.22
C ALA A 81 13.14 12.61 -0.01
N ILE A 82 13.02 13.16 1.21
CA ILE A 82 12.08 14.24 1.54
C ILE A 82 12.39 15.52 0.74
N SER A 83 13.67 15.88 0.62
CA SER A 83 14.10 17.04 -0.17
C SER A 83 13.75 16.88 -1.65
N GLU A 84 14.09 15.74 -2.25
CA GLU A 84 13.78 15.43 -3.64
C GLU A 84 12.26 15.33 -3.88
N ALA A 85 11.52 14.73 -2.94
CA ALA A 85 10.07 14.67 -2.99
C ALA A 85 9.40 16.05 -2.93
N THR A 86 10.00 17.00 -2.21
CA THR A 86 9.52 18.38 -2.14
C THR A 86 9.74 19.09 -3.48
N LYS A 87 10.96 19.00 -4.05
CA LYS A 87 11.27 19.55 -5.38
C LYS A 87 10.36 18.98 -6.46
N LEU A 88 10.08 17.68 -6.40
CA LEU A 88 9.17 17.02 -7.33
C LEU A 88 7.73 17.54 -7.20
N SER A 89 7.28 17.85 -5.98
CA SER A 89 5.97 18.47 -5.75
C SER A 89 5.88 19.84 -6.43
N ASP A 90 6.93 20.66 -6.30
CA ASP A 90 7.00 21.97 -6.97
C ASP A 90 6.98 21.83 -8.49
N LEU A 91 7.68 20.82 -9.02
CA LEU A 91 7.69 20.54 -10.46
C LEU A 91 6.29 20.13 -10.96
N PHE A 92 5.56 19.29 -10.23
CA PHE A 92 4.16 18.96 -10.57
C PHE A 92 3.22 20.16 -10.46
N ASN A 93 3.46 21.09 -9.54
CA ASN A 93 2.70 22.33 -9.45
C ASN A 93 2.97 23.27 -10.63
N SER A 94 4.15 23.20 -11.24
CA SER A 94 4.51 23.93 -12.47
C SER A 94 4.01 23.29 -13.77
N ALA A 95 3.56 22.02 -13.70
CA ALA A 95 2.96 21.33 -14.82
C ALA A 95 1.55 21.87 -15.10
N GLY A 96 1.26 22.18 -16.35
CA GLY A 96 -0.04 22.69 -16.78
C GLY A 96 -0.30 22.42 -18.26
N PRO A 97 -1.46 22.86 -18.79
CA PRO A 97 -1.87 22.54 -20.16
C PRO A 97 -0.91 22.99 -21.26
N SER A 98 -0.04 23.96 -20.97
CA SER A 98 0.96 24.48 -21.90
C SER A 98 2.19 23.57 -22.08
N ASN A 99 2.45 22.66 -21.15
CA ASN A 99 3.66 21.82 -21.14
C ASN A 99 3.39 20.33 -20.88
N ILE A 100 2.18 19.97 -20.45
CA ILE A 100 1.65 18.61 -20.34
C ILE A 100 0.23 18.56 -20.91
N ILE A 101 0.00 17.60 -21.78
CA ILE A 101 -1.30 17.28 -22.37
C ILE A 101 -1.76 15.95 -21.77
N GLU A 102 -2.87 15.98 -21.04
CA GLU A 102 -3.47 14.80 -20.42
C GLU A 102 -4.40 14.09 -21.42
N ASN A 103 -4.03 12.89 -21.91
CA ASN A 103 -4.97 12.08 -22.73
C ASN A 103 -5.98 11.32 -21.87
N LYS A 104 -5.70 11.17 -20.56
CA LYS A 104 -6.62 10.68 -19.54
C LYS A 104 -6.77 11.74 -18.46
N ARG A 105 -8.01 12.04 -18.08
CA ARG A 105 -8.38 13.11 -17.14
C ARG A 105 -7.74 12.88 -15.78
N GLY A 106 -6.96 13.87 -15.35
CA GLY A 106 -6.38 13.91 -14.01
C GLY A 106 -5.07 13.14 -13.86
N ALA A 107 -4.39 12.80 -14.95
CA ALA A 107 -3.10 12.11 -14.91
C ALA A 107 -2.02 12.86 -14.08
N VAL A 108 -1.91 14.18 -14.23
CA VAL A 108 -0.99 15.02 -13.43
C VAL A 108 -1.53 15.18 -12.00
N GLN A 109 -2.86 15.27 -11.85
CA GLN A 109 -3.48 15.40 -10.55
C GLN A 109 -3.26 14.16 -9.68
N ASP A 110 -3.27 12.96 -10.27
CA ASP A 110 -2.93 11.70 -9.59
C ASP A 110 -1.52 11.78 -9.01
N CYS A 111 -0.55 12.18 -9.82
CA CYS A 111 0.81 12.38 -9.34
C CYS A 111 0.92 13.42 -8.22
N ARG A 112 0.17 14.53 -8.27
CA ARG A 112 0.18 15.55 -7.21
C ARG A 112 -0.31 14.98 -5.89
N GLU A 113 -1.44 14.28 -5.89
CA GLU A 113 -2.03 13.68 -4.68
C GLU A 113 -1.14 12.56 -4.11
N LEU A 114 -0.67 11.67 -4.99
CA LEU A 114 0.23 10.58 -4.61
C LEU A 114 1.55 11.12 -4.04
N GLN A 115 2.08 12.21 -4.61
CA GLN A 115 3.29 12.85 -4.12
C GLN A 115 3.11 13.51 -2.75
N GLN A 116 1.96 14.17 -2.51
CA GLN A 116 1.62 14.71 -1.18
C GLN A 116 1.52 13.59 -0.14
N SER A 117 0.86 12.47 -0.49
CA SER A 117 0.79 11.27 0.36
C SER A 117 2.17 10.67 0.64
N THR A 118 3.05 10.62 -0.36
CA THR A 118 4.44 10.17 -0.19
C THR A 118 5.18 11.08 0.78
N LEU A 119 5.10 12.40 0.62
CA LEU A 119 5.80 13.34 1.50
C LEU A 119 5.38 13.18 2.97
N ALA A 120 4.08 12.96 3.22
CA ALA A 120 3.57 12.65 4.55
C ALA A 120 4.14 11.33 5.09
N SER A 121 4.14 10.29 4.26
CA SER A 121 4.69 8.95 4.58
C SER A 121 6.18 9.01 4.92
N LEU A 122 6.99 9.72 4.14
CA LEU A 122 8.43 9.89 4.39
C LEU A 122 8.70 10.61 5.71
N LYS A 123 7.94 11.68 6.02
CA LYS A 123 8.07 12.40 7.30
C LYS A 123 7.71 11.51 8.50
N ARG A 124 6.66 10.68 8.36
CA ARG A 124 6.26 9.70 9.39
C ARG A 124 7.31 8.61 9.58
N SER A 125 7.86 8.06 8.49
CA SER A 125 8.96 7.09 8.56
C SER A 125 10.19 7.68 9.24
N LEU A 126 10.57 8.92 8.92
CA LEU A 126 11.70 9.61 9.56
C LEU A 126 11.51 9.72 11.09
N SER A 127 10.31 10.12 11.52
CA SER A 127 9.97 10.19 12.95
C SER A 127 9.97 8.80 13.61
N GLY A 128 9.38 7.80 12.94
CA GLY A 128 9.32 6.42 13.43
C GLY A 128 10.70 5.79 13.62
N ILE A 129 11.59 5.95 12.64
CA ILE A 129 12.94 5.39 12.67
C ILE A 129 13.78 6.03 13.78
N ARG A 130 13.61 7.33 14.05
CA ARG A 130 14.26 8.00 15.19
C ARG A 130 13.88 7.41 16.54
N SER A 131 12.65 6.91 16.68
CA SER A 131 12.20 6.26 17.92
C SER A 131 12.83 4.88 18.15
N GLN A 132 13.30 4.22 17.09
CA GLN A 132 13.93 2.88 17.11
C GLN A 132 13.09 1.76 17.76
N THR A 133 11.78 1.97 17.97
CA THR A 133 10.89 0.92 18.47
C THR A 133 10.51 -0.02 17.34
N THR A 134 10.44 -1.33 17.61
CA THR A 134 10.12 -2.35 16.59
C THR A 134 8.83 -2.02 15.83
N ARG A 135 7.76 -1.63 16.55
CA ARG A 135 6.48 -1.25 15.92
C ARG A 135 6.62 -0.08 14.95
N LYS A 136 7.38 0.97 15.33
CA LYS A 136 7.59 2.14 14.48
C LYS A 136 8.48 1.85 13.28
N LEU A 137 9.38 0.88 13.37
CA LEU A 137 10.15 0.39 12.23
C LEU A 137 9.26 -0.35 11.24
N VAL A 138 8.33 -1.19 11.71
CA VAL A 138 7.35 -1.85 10.84
C VAL A 138 6.42 -0.83 10.18
N ASP A 139 5.89 0.14 10.93
CA ASP A 139 5.10 1.24 10.36
C ASP A 139 5.90 2.00 9.29
N ALA A 140 7.18 2.27 9.54
CA ALA A 140 8.05 2.96 8.59
C ALA A 140 8.24 2.15 7.28
N ARG A 141 8.32 0.82 7.35
CA ARG A 141 8.34 -0.06 6.18
C ARG A 141 7.03 0.06 5.39
N THR A 142 5.88 -0.05 6.05
CA THR A 142 4.55 0.14 5.42
C THR A 142 4.47 1.47 4.67
N TYR A 143 4.90 2.57 5.29
CA TYR A 143 4.87 3.91 4.68
C TYR A 143 5.82 4.05 3.48
N LEU A 144 7.00 3.41 3.51
CA LEU A 144 7.94 3.42 2.40
C LEU A 144 7.46 2.53 1.24
N SER A 145 6.87 1.37 1.51
CA SER A 145 6.23 0.53 0.48
C SER A 145 5.05 1.26 -0.18
N ALA A 146 4.21 1.93 0.60
CA ALA A 146 3.13 2.76 0.06
C ALA A 146 3.67 3.90 -0.83
N SER A 147 4.81 4.49 -0.47
CA SER A 147 5.49 5.50 -1.29
C SER A 147 5.95 4.92 -2.64
N LEU A 148 6.55 3.73 -2.66
CA LEU A 148 6.94 3.07 -3.91
C LEU A 148 5.73 2.70 -4.78
N THR A 149 4.61 2.36 -4.17
CA THR A 149 3.34 2.15 -4.86
C THR A 149 2.84 3.46 -5.51
N ASN A 150 2.85 4.57 -4.76
CA ASN A 150 2.50 5.89 -5.27
C ASN A 150 3.35 6.30 -6.49
N LYS A 151 4.64 5.97 -6.47
CA LYS A 151 5.54 6.15 -7.63
C LYS A 151 5.04 5.37 -8.85
N ALA A 152 4.73 4.08 -8.68
CA ALA A 152 4.29 3.24 -9.79
C ALA A 152 3.00 3.78 -10.44
N THR A 153 1.98 4.09 -9.64
CA THR A 153 0.71 4.64 -10.12
C THR A 153 0.87 6.01 -10.79
N CYS A 154 1.75 6.88 -10.26
CA CYS A 154 2.05 8.16 -10.89
C CYS A 154 2.73 7.96 -12.26
N LEU A 155 3.69 7.04 -12.38
CA LEU A 155 4.34 6.73 -13.65
C LEU A 155 3.35 6.19 -14.69
N GLU A 156 2.42 5.32 -14.30
CA GLU A 156 1.35 4.81 -15.17
C GLU A 156 0.41 5.93 -15.62
N SER A 157 0.08 6.86 -14.73
CA SER A 157 -0.73 8.04 -15.06
C SER A 157 0.01 8.94 -16.07
N LEU A 158 1.30 9.20 -15.85
CA LEU A 158 2.15 9.98 -16.77
C LEU A 158 2.36 9.30 -18.11
N ASP A 159 2.34 7.96 -18.17
CA ASP A 159 2.45 7.23 -19.43
C ASP A 159 1.31 7.58 -20.38
N SER A 160 0.11 7.79 -19.84
CA SER A 160 -1.06 8.25 -20.59
C SER A 160 -0.98 9.73 -21.03
N ALA A 161 -0.05 10.52 -20.49
CA ALA A 161 0.12 11.93 -20.85
C ALA A 161 1.11 12.12 -22.01
N SER A 162 1.16 13.33 -22.56
CA SER A 162 2.16 13.78 -23.56
C SER A 162 2.61 15.22 -23.28
N GLY A 163 3.59 15.73 -24.03
CA GLY A 163 4.10 17.10 -23.88
C GLY A 163 5.60 17.17 -23.53
N THR A 164 6.14 18.38 -23.60
CA THR A 164 7.59 18.63 -23.46
C THR A 164 8.11 18.39 -22.05
N LEU A 165 7.25 18.52 -21.02
CA LEU A 165 7.65 18.32 -19.63
C LEU A 165 7.57 16.85 -19.19
N LYS A 166 6.90 15.96 -19.95
CA LYS A 166 6.70 14.55 -19.57
C LYS A 166 8.03 13.82 -19.30
N PRO A 167 9.05 13.87 -20.19
CA PRO A 167 10.31 13.17 -19.94
C PRO A 167 11.03 13.67 -18.69
N VAL A 168 10.92 14.97 -18.39
CA VAL A 168 11.49 15.57 -17.18
C VAL A 168 10.79 15.05 -15.94
N LEU A 169 9.45 15.06 -15.92
CA LEU A 169 8.65 14.52 -14.81
C LEU A 169 8.96 13.04 -14.56
N VAL A 170 8.94 12.22 -15.60
CA VAL A 170 9.22 10.77 -15.48
C VAL A 170 10.62 10.54 -14.88
N ASN A 171 11.65 11.22 -15.41
CA ASN A 171 13.00 11.09 -14.88
C ASN A 171 13.13 11.60 -13.44
N SER A 172 12.47 12.71 -13.11
CA SER A 172 12.45 13.24 -11.74
C SER A 172 11.77 12.27 -10.77
N VAL A 173 10.60 11.71 -11.13
CA VAL A 173 9.92 10.68 -10.33
C VAL A 173 10.83 9.48 -10.10
N ILE A 174 11.41 8.90 -11.17
CA ILE A 174 12.29 7.74 -11.05
C ILE A 174 13.46 8.03 -10.11
N ASN A 175 14.12 9.18 -10.27
CA ASN A 175 15.30 9.52 -9.48
C ASN A 175 14.97 9.83 -8.02
N SER A 176 13.89 10.57 -7.73
CA SER A 176 13.50 10.93 -6.37
C SER A 176 13.18 9.69 -5.50
N TYR A 177 12.60 8.64 -6.10
CA TYR A 177 12.21 7.43 -5.38
C TYR A 177 13.33 6.39 -5.20
N LYS A 178 14.52 6.58 -5.81
CA LYS A 178 15.68 5.72 -5.53
C LYS A 178 16.07 5.74 -4.05
N HIS A 179 16.08 6.93 -3.45
CA HIS A 179 16.34 7.08 -2.01
C HIS A 179 15.29 6.40 -1.14
N VAL A 180 14.03 6.38 -1.57
CA VAL A 180 12.94 5.68 -0.87
C VAL A 180 13.18 4.16 -0.90
N SER A 181 13.56 3.63 -2.07
CA SER A 181 13.89 2.21 -2.24
C SER A 181 15.07 1.79 -1.37
N ASP A 182 16.16 2.57 -1.38
CA ASP A 182 17.33 2.29 -0.55
C ASP A 182 16.98 2.33 0.94
N SER A 183 16.19 3.32 1.34
CA SER A 183 15.73 3.48 2.73
C SER A 183 14.91 2.29 3.21
N LEU A 184 14.03 1.74 2.36
CA LEU A 184 13.23 0.56 2.67
C LEU A 184 14.10 -0.69 2.79
N SER A 185 15.03 -0.89 1.87
CA SER A 185 15.93 -2.06 1.85
C SER A 185 16.87 -2.11 3.06
N MET A 186 17.29 -0.95 3.58
CA MET A 186 18.12 -0.87 4.79
C MET A 186 17.34 -1.12 6.09
N LEU A 187 16.01 -1.02 6.10
CA LEU A 187 15.23 -1.29 7.30
C LEU A 187 15.19 -2.79 7.60
N PRO A 188 15.37 -3.19 8.87
CA PRO A 188 15.30 -4.60 9.23
C PRO A 188 13.95 -5.17 8.85
N GLN A 189 13.96 -6.32 8.17
CA GLN A 189 12.76 -7.08 7.90
C GLN A 189 12.12 -7.53 9.23
N PRO A 190 10.79 -7.52 9.36
CA PRO A 190 10.13 -8.08 10.53
C PRO A 190 10.56 -9.54 10.69
N VAL A 191 11.05 -9.91 11.88
CA VAL A 191 11.43 -11.30 12.16
C VAL A 191 10.14 -12.12 12.19
N MET A 192 9.92 -12.94 11.15
CA MET A 192 8.82 -13.89 11.10
C MET A 192 9.01 -14.90 12.24
N LYS A 193 8.16 -14.82 13.26
CA LYS A 193 8.23 -15.76 14.37
C LYS A 193 7.68 -17.10 13.88
N ALA A 194 8.54 -18.10 13.78
CA ALA A 194 8.10 -19.49 13.72
C ALA A 194 7.32 -19.78 15.02
N SER A 195 5.99 -19.71 14.95
CA SER A 195 5.13 -20.09 16.05
C SER A 195 5.20 -21.61 16.22
N ASN A 196 5.75 -22.08 17.35
CA ASN A 196 5.51 -23.45 17.79
C ASN A 196 4.02 -23.59 18.02
N GLY A 197 3.34 -24.33 17.13
CA GLY A 197 1.90 -24.47 17.07
C GLY A 197 1.29 -24.79 18.43
N ASN A 198 0.78 -23.76 19.10
CA ASN A 198 -0.23 -23.91 20.13
C ASN A 198 -1.56 -23.55 19.47
N LYS A 199 -2.39 -24.58 19.22
CA LYS A 199 -3.76 -24.49 18.67
C LYS A 199 -4.73 -23.79 19.63
N ASN A 200 -4.32 -22.71 20.27
CA ASN A 200 -5.20 -21.89 21.08
C ASN A 200 -5.86 -20.88 20.15
N ARG A 201 -6.80 -21.36 19.32
CA ARG A 201 -7.83 -20.48 18.75
C ARG A 201 -8.44 -19.74 19.93
N ARG A 202 -8.15 -18.45 20.08
CA ARG A 202 -8.90 -17.61 21.01
C ARG A 202 -10.32 -17.62 20.49
N LEU A 203 -11.20 -18.34 21.18
CA LEU A 203 -12.63 -18.37 20.93
C LEU A 203 -13.08 -16.92 20.77
N MET A 204 -13.84 -16.65 19.69
CA MET A 204 -14.46 -15.37 19.38
C MET A 204 -14.74 -14.59 20.67
N SER A 205 -14.04 -13.48 20.88
CA SER A 205 -14.58 -12.45 21.76
C SER A 205 -15.87 -12.04 21.09
N ALA A 206 -17.01 -12.49 21.62
CA ALA A 206 -18.31 -11.94 21.30
C ALA A 206 -18.26 -10.46 21.72
N SER A 207 -17.69 -9.62 20.87
CA SER A 207 -17.78 -8.19 20.98
C SER A 207 -19.26 -7.90 20.83
N THR A 208 -19.88 -7.57 21.97
CA THR A 208 -21.23 -7.06 22.06
C THR A 208 -21.25 -5.68 21.42
N TRP A 209 -21.16 -5.66 20.10
CA TRP A 209 -21.32 -4.47 19.30
C TRP A 209 -22.81 -4.15 19.27
N PHE A 210 -23.16 -3.11 20.02
CA PHE A 210 -24.48 -2.52 20.16
C PHE A 210 -25.56 -3.38 20.85
N SER A 211 -25.53 -3.37 22.18
CA SER A 211 -26.73 -3.61 22.99
C SER A 211 -27.85 -2.64 22.59
N ARG A 212 -29.12 -3.12 22.66
CA ARG A 212 -30.40 -2.39 22.44
C ARG A 212 -30.48 -0.98 23.05
N LYS A 213 -29.56 -0.63 23.96
CA LYS A 213 -29.39 0.70 24.55
C LYS A 213 -29.02 1.80 23.53
N ASN A 214 -28.48 1.47 22.35
CA ASN A 214 -28.01 2.48 21.38
C ASN A 214 -28.94 2.80 20.20
N HIS A 215 -30.05 2.06 20.03
CA HIS A 215 -31.20 2.64 19.30
C HIS A 215 -31.69 3.94 19.97
N ARG A 216 -31.39 4.14 21.27
CA ARG A 216 -31.60 5.41 21.97
C ARG A 216 -30.45 6.42 21.82
N LEU A 217 -29.24 6.03 21.43
CA LEU A 217 -28.16 6.98 21.09
C LEU A 217 -28.36 7.58 19.69
N LEU A 218 -28.96 6.84 18.76
CA LEU A 218 -29.49 7.40 17.50
C LEU A 218 -30.63 8.41 17.73
N GLN A 219 -31.22 8.42 18.93
CA GLN A 219 -32.19 9.42 19.37
C GLN A 219 -31.55 10.55 20.21
N SER A 220 -30.28 10.46 20.60
CA SER A 220 -29.56 11.53 21.31
C SER A 220 -28.65 12.29 20.33
N ASN A 221 -29.07 13.50 20.01
CA ASN A 221 -28.69 14.32 18.87
C ASN A 221 -27.27 14.94 18.92
N SER A 222 -26.23 14.22 19.36
CA SER A 222 -24.89 14.81 19.51
C SER A 222 -23.77 13.86 19.07
N GLY A 223 -23.53 13.75 17.76
CA GLY A 223 -22.27 13.20 17.22
C GLY A 223 -22.32 12.37 15.93
N VAL A 224 -23.51 11.99 15.44
CA VAL A 224 -23.66 11.24 14.18
C VAL A 224 -24.20 12.17 13.10
N LEU A 225 -23.54 12.18 11.93
CA LEU A 225 -24.03 12.89 10.75
C LEU A 225 -24.94 11.95 9.96
N VAL A 226 -26.20 12.32 9.74
CA VAL A 226 -27.16 11.50 9.00
C VAL A 226 -27.24 11.99 7.55
N VAL A 227 -27.07 11.09 6.60
CA VAL A 227 -27.29 11.32 5.16
C VAL A 227 -28.54 10.57 4.76
N ALA A 228 -29.48 11.26 4.09
CA ALA A 228 -30.66 10.63 3.54
C ALA A 228 -31.09 11.33 2.25
N ALA A 229 -31.21 10.58 1.16
CA ALA A 229 -31.62 11.11 -0.15
C ALA A 229 -33.05 11.70 -0.15
N ASP A 230 -33.90 11.28 0.78
CA ASP A 230 -35.28 11.76 0.96
C ASP A 230 -35.38 13.09 1.73
N GLY A 231 -34.24 13.67 2.14
CA GLY A 231 -34.17 14.92 2.89
C GLY A 231 -34.46 14.79 4.39
N THR A 232 -34.62 13.57 4.92
CA THR A 232 -34.87 13.34 6.36
C THR A 232 -33.60 13.33 7.22
N GLY A 233 -32.42 13.44 6.59
CA GLY A 233 -31.11 13.50 7.23
C GLY A 233 -30.61 14.92 7.47
N ASN A 234 -29.39 15.05 8.01
CA ASN A 234 -28.67 16.32 8.09
C ASN A 234 -28.16 16.77 6.70
N PHE A 235 -27.84 15.82 5.83
CA PHE A 235 -27.33 16.04 4.48
C PHE A 235 -28.10 15.18 3.48
N SER A 236 -28.16 15.64 2.22
CA SER A 236 -28.77 14.87 1.12
C SER A 236 -27.73 14.04 0.35
N THR A 237 -26.45 14.38 0.47
CA THR A 237 -25.33 13.67 -0.17
C THR A 237 -24.26 13.28 0.84
N ILE A 238 -23.50 12.23 0.53
CA ILE A 238 -22.40 11.76 1.38
C ILE A 238 -21.23 12.75 1.27
N THR A 239 -21.00 13.31 0.08
CA THR A 239 -19.97 14.33 -0.14
C THR A 239 -20.13 15.55 0.78
N GLU A 240 -21.36 16.04 0.99
CA GLU A 240 -21.62 17.15 1.93
C GLU A 240 -21.29 16.77 3.38
N ALA A 241 -21.68 15.58 3.82
CA ALA A 241 -21.39 15.10 5.17
C ALA A 241 -19.87 14.95 5.40
N ILE A 242 -19.13 14.46 4.40
CA ILE A 242 -17.67 14.37 4.43
C ILE A 242 -17.05 15.75 4.52
N ASN A 243 -17.51 16.71 3.70
CA ASN A 243 -17.00 18.08 3.73
C ASN A 243 -17.20 18.74 5.10
N PHE A 244 -18.35 18.48 5.74
CA PHE A 244 -18.67 18.98 7.08
C PHE A 244 -17.85 18.32 8.20
N ALA A 245 -17.49 17.04 8.07
CA ALA A 245 -16.73 16.31 9.08
C ALA A 245 -15.39 17.02 9.44
N PRO A 246 -14.92 16.95 10.69
CA PRO A 246 -13.68 17.61 11.10
C PRO A 246 -12.45 17.06 10.36
N ASN A 247 -11.49 17.94 10.08
CA ASN A 247 -10.21 17.56 9.49
C ASN A 247 -9.23 17.09 10.57
N ASN A 248 -8.44 16.05 10.27
CA ASN A 248 -7.39 15.48 11.13
C ASN A 248 -7.91 15.11 12.53
N SER A 249 -9.15 14.65 12.62
CA SER A 249 -9.77 14.22 13.88
C SER A 249 -9.08 12.95 14.40
N PHE A 250 -8.75 12.95 15.68
CA PHE A 250 -8.34 11.73 16.40
C PHE A 250 -9.53 10.85 16.77
N ASP A 251 -10.72 11.45 16.92
CA ASP A 251 -11.96 10.76 17.23
C ASP A 251 -12.67 10.31 15.96
N LYS A 252 -13.44 9.23 16.07
CA LYS A 252 -14.27 8.71 14.98
C LYS A 252 -15.43 9.65 14.69
N THR A 253 -15.59 10.03 13.42
CA THR A 253 -16.79 10.74 12.94
C THR A 253 -17.68 9.74 12.21
N VAL A 254 -18.86 9.46 12.77
CA VAL A 254 -19.82 8.52 12.19
C VAL A 254 -20.75 9.25 11.24
N ILE A 255 -20.79 8.79 10.00
CA ILE A 255 -21.74 9.21 8.97
C ILE A 255 -22.66 8.03 8.70
N TYR A 256 -23.90 8.16 9.16
CA TYR A 256 -24.94 7.16 8.94
C TYR A 256 -25.68 7.50 7.65
N VAL A 257 -25.61 6.60 6.67
CA VAL A 257 -26.18 6.74 5.33
C VAL A 257 -27.41 5.86 5.25
N LYS A 258 -28.59 6.47 5.19
CA LYS A 258 -29.84 5.72 5.09
C LYS A 258 -29.93 4.96 3.77
N GLU A 259 -30.83 3.98 3.72
CA GLU A 259 -31.21 3.29 2.48
C GLU A 259 -31.44 4.26 1.32
N GLY A 260 -31.03 3.85 0.12
CA GLY A 260 -31.08 4.66 -1.08
C GLY A 260 -29.88 4.40 -2.00
N THR A 261 -30.03 4.87 -3.24
CA THR A 261 -28.97 4.87 -4.25
C THR A 261 -28.42 6.29 -4.38
N TYR A 262 -27.14 6.45 -4.02
CA TYR A 262 -26.41 7.71 -4.03
C TYR A 262 -25.50 7.73 -5.25
N GLU A 263 -25.93 8.42 -6.31
CA GLU A 263 -25.15 8.55 -7.55
C GLU A 263 -24.13 9.69 -7.43
N GLU A 264 -22.98 9.40 -6.82
CA GLU A 264 -21.89 10.33 -6.60
C GLU A 264 -20.52 9.62 -6.61
N ASN A 265 -19.50 10.30 -7.11
CA ASN A 265 -18.10 9.90 -6.92
C ASN A 265 -17.57 10.55 -5.64
N VAL A 266 -17.48 9.77 -4.56
CA VAL A 266 -17.10 10.25 -3.22
C VAL A 266 -15.60 10.11 -3.00
N GLU A 267 -14.99 11.15 -2.42
CA GLU A 267 -13.59 11.13 -2.01
C GLU A 267 -13.47 11.37 -0.50
N ILE A 268 -12.71 10.52 0.18
CA ILE A 268 -12.27 10.69 1.56
C ILE A 268 -10.81 11.15 1.50
N PRO A 269 -10.54 12.46 1.46
CA PRO A 269 -9.18 12.95 1.30
C PRO A 269 -8.32 12.64 2.54
N SER A 270 -7.00 12.70 2.41
CA SER A 270 -6.06 12.28 3.46
C SER A 270 -6.18 13.03 4.78
N TYR A 271 -6.70 14.25 4.74
CA TYR A 271 -6.95 15.06 5.93
C TYR A 271 -8.31 14.78 6.61
N LYS A 272 -9.16 13.88 6.07
CA LYS A 272 -10.40 13.40 6.70
C LYS A 272 -10.15 12.05 7.35
N THR A 273 -9.48 12.05 8.51
CA THR A 273 -9.11 10.84 9.26
C THR A 273 -10.27 10.32 10.11
N ASN A 274 -10.29 9.01 10.38
CA ASN A 274 -11.23 8.34 11.28
C ASN A 274 -12.72 8.52 10.90
N ILE A 275 -13.03 8.62 9.61
CA ILE A 275 -14.40 8.61 9.12
C ILE A 275 -14.97 7.18 9.20
N VAL A 276 -16.21 7.04 9.65
CA VAL A 276 -16.97 5.79 9.66
C VAL A 276 -18.21 5.96 8.80
N LEU A 277 -18.31 5.24 7.67
CA LEU A 277 -19.55 5.13 6.91
C LEU A 277 -20.36 3.92 7.40
N LEU A 278 -21.60 4.15 7.80
CA LEU A 278 -22.52 3.11 8.25
C LEU A 278 -23.79 3.18 7.41
N GLY A 279 -24.09 2.13 6.64
CA GLY A 279 -25.34 2.02 5.88
C GLY A 279 -26.45 1.30 6.64
N ASP A 280 -27.65 1.26 6.06
CA ASP A 280 -28.79 0.47 6.54
C ASP A 280 -28.69 -1.02 6.17
N GLY A 281 -27.79 -1.35 5.26
CA GLY A 281 -27.59 -2.68 4.71
C GLY A 281 -26.96 -2.58 3.33
N ARG A 282 -26.01 -3.47 3.03
CA ARG A 282 -25.31 -3.47 1.73
C ARG A 282 -26.24 -3.65 0.53
N ASP A 283 -27.40 -4.27 0.74
CA ASP A 283 -28.39 -4.53 -0.32
C ASP A 283 -29.33 -3.33 -0.57
N VAL A 284 -29.32 -2.33 0.33
CA VAL A 284 -30.28 -1.20 0.29
C VAL A 284 -29.62 0.18 0.32
N THR A 285 -28.38 0.30 0.82
CA THR A 285 -27.58 1.53 0.77
C THR A 285 -26.45 1.36 -0.24
N VAL A 286 -26.53 2.06 -1.37
CA VAL A 286 -25.58 1.90 -2.49
C VAL A 286 -25.00 3.24 -2.91
N ILE A 287 -23.68 3.38 -2.94
CA ILE A 287 -22.97 4.47 -3.60
C ILE A 287 -22.60 4.00 -5.01
N THR A 288 -23.06 4.70 -6.05
CA THR A 288 -22.86 4.29 -7.46
C THR A 288 -22.25 5.38 -8.32
N GLY A 289 -21.42 4.98 -9.27
CA GLY A 289 -20.75 5.84 -10.24
C GLY A 289 -20.41 5.06 -11.51
N SER A 290 -19.91 5.73 -12.55
CA SER A 290 -19.65 5.09 -13.85
C SER A 290 -18.41 5.63 -14.57
N ARG A 291 -17.43 6.16 -13.84
CA ARG A 291 -16.17 6.62 -14.45
C ARG A 291 -15.36 5.40 -14.88
N SER A 292 -14.70 5.50 -16.03
CA SER A 292 -13.95 4.40 -16.62
C SER A 292 -12.76 4.89 -17.46
N VAL A 293 -11.81 4.01 -17.70
CA VAL A 293 -10.71 4.27 -18.66
C VAL A 293 -11.24 4.43 -20.08
N GLY A 294 -12.28 3.67 -20.46
CA GLY A 294 -12.97 3.81 -21.74
C GLY A 294 -13.52 5.22 -21.98
N ASP A 295 -13.96 5.91 -20.93
CA ASP A 295 -14.47 7.29 -21.00
C ASP A 295 -13.40 8.36 -20.72
N GLY A 296 -12.13 7.96 -20.74
CA GLY A 296 -11.00 8.89 -20.67
C GLY A 296 -10.55 9.24 -19.25
N TRP A 297 -10.97 8.52 -18.21
CA TRP A 297 -10.39 8.66 -16.87
C TRP A 297 -9.12 7.81 -16.72
N THR A 298 -8.27 8.12 -15.74
CA THR A 298 -7.26 7.16 -15.27
C THR A 298 -7.96 6.06 -14.45
N THR A 299 -7.36 4.87 -14.35
CA THR A 299 -7.86 3.82 -13.44
C THR A 299 -7.96 4.35 -12.01
N PHE A 300 -6.96 5.10 -11.54
CA PHE A 300 -6.94 5.69 -10.21
C PHE A 300 -8.14 6.62 -9.93
N ARG A 301 -8.55 7.44 -10.91
CA ARG A 301 -9.71 8.35 -10.77
C ARG A 301 -11.05 7.79 -11.20
N SER A 302 -11.08 6.56 -11.69
CA SER A 302 -12.32 5.88 -12.05
C SER A 302 -13.16 5.46 -10.83
N ALA A 303 -12.56 5.46 -9.63
CA ALA A 303 -13.18 5.04 -8.38
C ALA A 303 -14.51 5.76 -8.08
N THR A 304 -15.56 4.98 -7.79
CA THR A 304 -16.81 5.50 -7.20
C THR A 304 -16.58 6.01 -5.79
N LEU A 305 -15.94 5.22 -4.92
CA LEU A 305 -15.43 5.67 -3.63
C LEU A 305 -13.91 5.61 -3.61
N ALA A 306 -13.26 6.74 -3.31
CA ALA A 306 -11.82 6.86 -3.14
C ALA A 306 -11.46 7.19 -1.70
N VAL A 307 -10.69 6.32 -1.03
CA VAL A 307 -10.31 6.47 0.38
C VAL A 307 -8.82 6.74 0.53
N SER A 308 -8.47 7.96 0.95
CA SER A 308 -7.11 8.40 1.29
C SER A 308 -6.95 8.76 2.77
N GLY A 309 -8.05 8.88 3.53
CA GLY A 309 -8.06 9.17 4.96
C GLY A 309 -7.77 7.94 5.84
N GLU A 310 -6.75 8.04 6.69
CA GLU A 310 -6.35 6.98 7.63
C GLU A 310 -7.47 6.65 8.65
N GLY A 311 -7.58 5.37 9.01
CA GLY A 311 -8.55 4.90 10.00
C GLY A 311 -9.99 4.85 9.49
N PHE A 312 -10.19 4.92 8.17
CA PHE A 312 -11.51 4.83 7.56
C PHE A 312 -12.15 3.46 7.81
N LEU A 313 -13.43 3.48 8.21
CA LEU A 313 -14.23 2.28 8.39
C LEU A 313 -15.51 2.36 7.55
N ALA A 314 -15.94 1.24 6.97
CA ALA A 314 -17.25 1.14 6.35
C ALA A 314 -17.98 -0.13 6.77
N ARG A 315 -19.30 -0.04 6.90
CA ARG A 315 -20.14 -1.18 7.25
C ARG A 315 -21.52 -1.09 6.62
N ASP A 316 -22.05 -2.25 6.22
CA ASP A 316 -23.45 -2.41 5.79
C ASP A 316 -23.81 -1.48 4.62
N ILE A 317 -22.92 -1.33 3.65
CA ILE A 317 -23.06 -0.42 2.50
C ILE A 317 -22.40 -1.01 1.25
N ALA A 318 -22.94 -0.74 0.07
CA ALA A 318 -22.38 -1.14 -1.21
C ALA A 318 -21.72 0.01 -1.97
N PHE A 319 -20.68 -0.32 -2.72
CA PHE A 319 -19.97 0.55 -3.65
C PHE A 319 -20.01 -0.06 -5.04
N GLU A 320 -20.54 0.67 -6.02
CA GLU A 320 -20.75 0.17 -7.38
C GLU A 320 -20.07 1.07 -8.41
N ASN A 321 -19.40 0.44 -9.37
CA ASN A 321 -19.13 1.09 -10.65
C ASN A 321 -19.95 0.42 -11.77
N LYS A 322 -20.96 1.14 -12.26
CA LYS A 322 -21.93 0.67 -13.26
C LYS A 322 -21.49 0.89 -14.71
N ALA A 323 -20.21 1.18 -14.97
CA ALA A 323 -19.72 1.47 -16.32
C ALA A 323 -19.90 0.31 -17.32
N GLY A 324 -19.81 -0.95 -16.87
CA GLY A 324 -19.93 -2.13 -17.72
C GLY A 324 -18.58 -2.67 -18.24
N PRO A 325 -18.54 -3.93 -18.70
CA PRO A 325 -17.29 -4.59 -19.11
C PRO A 325 -16.71 -4.04 -20.42
N GLU A 326 -17.52 -3.37 -21.25
CA GLU A 326 -17.10 -2.70 -22.48
C GLU A 326 -16.29 -1.41 -22.23
N LYS A 327 -16.32 -0.90 -21.00
CA LYS A 327 -15.63 0.34 -20.60
C LYS A 327 -14.23 0.12 -20.05
N HIS A 328 -13.74 -1.12 -20.08
CA HIS A 328 -12.45 -1.52 -19.53
C HIS A 328 -12.37 -1.22 -18.02
N GLN A 329 -11.23 -0.74 -17.51
CA GLN A 329 -11.01 -0.52 -16.08
C GLN A 329 -12.00 0.53 -15.52
N ALA A 330 -12.75 0.13 -14.49
CA ALA A 330 -13.75 0.97 -13.85
C ALA A 330 -13.90 0.59 -12.37
N VAL A 331 -13.23 1.35 -11.50
CA VAL A 331 -13.08 1.03 -10.09
C VAL A 331 -14.33 1.38 -9.28
N ALA A 332 -14.81 0.46 -8.45
CA ALA A 332 -15.89 0.71 -7.49
C ALA A 332 -15.32 1.32 -6.21
N LEU A 333 -14.26 0.72 -5.66
CA LEU A 333 -13.60 1.16 -4.43
C LEU A 333 -12.09 1.21 -4.63
N ARG A 334 -11.48 2.37 -4.32
CA ARG A 334 -10.03 2.51 -4.18
C ARG A 334 -9.66 2.88 -2.75
N VAL A 335 -8.63 2.22 -2.22
CA VAL A 335 -8.11 2.49 -0.87
C VAL A 335 -6.59 2.64 -0.89
N ASN A 336 -6.10 3.83 -0.52
CA ASN A 336 -4.68 4.16 -0.30
C ASN A 336 -4.51 4.84 1.06
N ALA A 337 -5.10 4.24 2.09
CA ALA A 337 -5.06 4.70 3.46
C ALA A 337 -4.76 3.54 4.41
N ASP A 338 -4.05 3.85 5.49
CA ASP A 338 -3.66 2.85 6.49
C ASP A 338 -4.78 2.62 7.52
N PHE A 339 -4.77 1.43 8.12
CA PHE A 339 -5.73 1.00 9.14
C PHE A 339 -7.19 1.12 8.71
N THR A 340 -7.48 0.72 7.47
CA THR A 340 -8.84 0.75 6.93
C THR A 340 -9.52 -0.61 7.05
N ALA A 341 -10.79 -0.63 7.42
CA ALA A 341 -11.55 -1.87 7.51
C ALA A 341 -12.97 -1.76 6.95
N PHE A 342 -13.43 -2.84 6.32
CA PHE A 342 -14.74 -2.97 5.70
C PHE A 342 -15.44 -4.20 6.26
N TYR A 343 -16.67 -4.04 6.74
CA TYR A 343 -17.44 -5.15 7.32
C TYR A 343 -18.84 -5.24 6.71
N ARG A 344 -19.18 -6.39 6.11
CA ARG A 344 -20.47 -6.58 5.42
C ARG A 344 -20.74 -5.49 4.37
N CYS A 345 -19.70 -5.11 3.64
CA CYS A 345 -19.84 -4.24 2.47
C CYS A 345 -19.97 -5.07 1.20
N ALA A 346 -20.43 -4.44 0.12
CA ALA A 346 -20.37 -5.03 -1.21
C ALA A 346 -19.62 -4.12 -2.19
N MET A 347 -18.87 -4.72 -3.10
CA MET A 347 -18.14 -4.03 -4.17
C MET A 347 -18.58 -4.65 -5.49
N TYR A 348 -19.29 -3.86 -6.30
CA TYR A 348 -19.84 -4.30 -7.59
C TYR A 348 -19.14 -3.62 -8.75
N GLY A 349 -18.61 -4.41 -9.67
CA GLY A 349 -18.04 -3.92 -10.91
C GLY A 349 -17.83 -5.04 -11.93
N TYR A 350 -16.92 -4.79 -12.87
CA TYR A 350 -16.44 -5.76 -13.86
C TYR A 350 -14.91 -5.79 -13.78
N GLN A 351 -14.22 -5.09 -14.69
CA GLN A 351 -12.76 -4.99 -14.68
C GLN A 351 -12.30 -3.97 -13.63
N ASP A 352 -11.30 -4.33 -12.82
CA ASP A 352 -10.66 -3.48 -11.81
C ASP A 352 -11.61 -3.01 -10.68
N THR A 353 -12.50 -3.88 -10.18
CA THR A 353 -13.54 -3.49 -9.20
C THR A 353 -12.99 -2.94 -7.88
N LEU A 354 -12.07 -3.65 -7.23
CA LEU A 354 -11.50 -3.30 -5.92
C LEU A 354 -10.01 -3.01 -6.05
N TYR A 355 -9.67 -1.73 -5.94
CA TYR A 355 -8.28 -1.25 -5.96
C TYR A 355 -7.74 -1.14 -4.52
N VAL A 356 -7.15 -2.23 -4.03
CA VAL A 356 -6.37 -2.29 -2.78
C VAL A 356 -4.99 -1.64 -3.00
N HIS A 357 -5.00 -0.32 -3.21
CA HIS A 357 -3.84 0.42 -3.71
C HIS A 357 -2.62 0.29 -2.79
N SER A 358 -2.68 0.76 -1.55
CA SER A 358 -1.52 0.76 -0.63
C SER A 358 -1.90 0.71 0.84
N PHE A 359 -0.90 0.57 1.73
CA PHE A 359 -1.01 0.46 3.20
C PHE A 359 -1.73 -0.81 3.69
N ARG A 360 -2.07 -0.88 4.98
CA ARG A 360 -2.72 -2.04 5.61
C ARG A 360 -4.24 -1.90 5.54
N GLN A 361 -4.90 -2.97 5.09
CA GLN A 361 -6.35 -2.99 4.87
C GLN A 361 -6.96 -4.33 5.31
N PHE A 362 -8.22 -4.30 5.75
CA PHE A 362 -8.95 -5.49 6.17
C PHE A 362 -10.39 -5.51 5.63
N TYR A 363 -10.81 -6.63 5.06
CA TYR A 363 -12.16 -6.82 4.54
C TYR A 363 -12.77 -8.07 5.17
N ARG A 364 -13.94 -7.96 5.80
CA ARG A 364 -14.62 -9.05 6.51
C ARG A 364 -16.06 -9.20 6.05
N GLU A 365 -16.46 -10.42 5.70
CA GLU A 365 -17.85 -10.73 5.31
C GLU A 365 -18.36 -9.85 4.16
N CYS A 366 -17.45 -9.42 3.28
CA CYS A 366 -17.77 -8.60 2.13
C CYS A 366 -18.15 -9.46 0.92
N GLU A 367 -18.86 -8.87 -0.03
CA GLU A 367 -19.06 -9.44 -1.36
C GLU A 367 -18.32 -8.63 -2.40
N ILE A 368 -17.56 -9.30 -3.26
CA ILE A 368 -16.73 -8.63 -4.25
C ILE A 368 -16.97 -9.29 -5.60
N TYR A 369 -17.54 -8.52 -6.53
CA TYR A 369 -17.95 -8.99 -7.84
C TYR A 369 -17.09 -8.38 -8.96
N GLY A 370 -16.62 -9.19 -9.91
CA GLY A 370 -15.93 -8.65 -11.08
C GLY A 370 -15.54 -9.69 -12.12
N THR A 371 -14.76 -9.27 -13.11
CA THR A 371 -14.33 -10.11 -14.24
C THR A 371 -12.82 -10.21 -14.32
N ILE A 372 -12.14 -9.15 -14.75
CA ILE A 372 -10.69 -9.11 -14.98
C ILE A 372 -10.05 -8.26 -13.89
N ASP A 373 -9.02 -8.79 -13.24
CA ASP A 373 -8.17 -8.11 -12.25
C ASP A 373 -8.98 -7.43 -11.14
N PHE A 374 -10.10 -8.03 -10.74
CA PHE A 374 -11.11 -7.28 -9.98
C PHE A 374 -10.75 -7.08 -8.51
N ILE A 375 -9.66 -7.68 -8.02
CA ILE A 375 -8.97 -7.33 -6.78
C ILE A 375 -7.49 -7.07 -7.10
N PHE A 376 -7.06 -5.82 -7.10
CA PHE A 376 -5.73 -5.45 -7.60
C PHE A 376 -5.07 -4.33 -6.82
N GLY A 377 -3.75 -4.24 -6.92
CA GLY A 377 -2.94 -3.22 -6.24
C GLY A 377 -1.79 -3.81 -5.41
N ASN A 378 -1.26 -3.01 -4.50
CA ASN A 378 -0.04 -3.29 -3.74
C ASN A 378 -0.19 -2.96 -2.25
N ALA A 379 -1.39 -3.05 -1.70
CA ALA A 379 -1.60 -3.02 -0.24
C ALA A 379 -1.02 -4.26 0.45
N ALA A 380 -0.88 -4.19 1.77
CA ALA A 380 -0.88 -5.37 2.63
C ALA A 380 -2.32 -5.59 3.08
N VAL A 381 -3.02 -6.54 2.44
CA VAL A 381 -4.47 -6.72 2.66
C VAL A 381 -4.81 -8.15 3.03
N VAL A 382 -5.73 -8.28 3.99
CA VAL A 382 -6.41 -9.55 4.30
C VAL A 382 -7.90 -9.42 4.00
N LEU A 383 -8.41 -10.31 3.16
CA LEU A 383 -9.83 -10.53 2.94
C LEU A 383 -10.21 -11.80 3.69
N GLN A 384 -11.15 -11.70 4.63
CA GLN A 384 -11.51 -12.80 5.53
C GLN A 384 -13.01 -13.08 5.48
N SER A 385 -13.39 -14.35 5.26
CA SER A 385 -14.81 -14.74 5.21
C SER A 385 -15.63 -13.95 4.18
N CYS A 386 -15.01 -13.56 3.07
CA CYS A 386 -15.67 -12.86 1.97
C CYS A 386 -16.21 -13.83 0.93
N ASN A 387 -17.23 -13.41 0.19
CA ASN A 387 -17.64 -14.02 -1.07
C ASN A 387 -16.95 -13.27 -2.21
N ILE A 388 -16.11 -13.96 -2.97
CA ILE A 388 -15.40 -13.42 -4.13
C ILE A 388 -16.03 -14.04 -5.36
N VAL A 389 -16.78 -13.24 -6.12
CA VAL A 389 -17.72 -13.74 -7.13
C VAL A 389 -17.29 -13.28 -8.53
N SER A 390 -16.80 -14.22 -9.34
CA SER A 390 -16.50 -13.97 -10.75
C SER A 390 -17.79 -13.87 -11.57
N ARG A 391 -17.88 -12.86 -12.43
CA ARG A 391 -19.00 -12.62 -13.35
C ARG A 391 -18.69 -13.10 -14.75
N MET A 392 -19.71 -13.31 -15.58
CA MET A 392 -19.52 -13.57 -17.00
C MET A 392 -18.82 -12.37 -17.67
N PRO A 393 -17.64 -12.57 -18.31
CA PRO A 393 -16.95 -11.51 -19.04
C PRO A 393 -17.52 -11.36 -20.47
N LEU A 394 -16.96 -10.43 -21.26
CA LEU A 394 -17.33 -10.33 -22.67
C LEU A 394 -16.90 -11.58 -23.47
N PRO A 395 -17.53 -11.88 -24.62
CA PRO A 395 -17.11 -12.99 -25.47
C PRO A 395 -15.62 -12.94 -25.82
N GLY A 396 -14.93 -14.06 -25.66
CA GLY A 396 -13.49 -14.18 -25.93
C GLY A 396 -12.57 -13.69 -24.81
N GLN A 397 -13.12 -13.16 -23.71
CA GLN A 397 -12.37 -12.84 -22.49
C GLN A 397 -12.36 -14.02 -21.51
N PHE A 398 -11.62 -13.84 -20.42
CA PHE A 398 -11.52 -14.74 -19.28
C PHE A 398 -11.78 -13.95 -17.99
N THR A 399 -11.91 -14.64 -16.86
CA THR A 399 -11.91 -13.97 -15.55
C THR A 399 -10.62 -14.23 -14.79
N VAL A 400 -10.18 -13.25 -14.02
CA VAL A 400 -9.02 -13.39 -13.13
C VAL A 400 -9.26 -12.56 -11.89
N ILE A 401 -9.12 -13.19 -10.72
CA ILE A 401 -9.51 -12.58 -9.46
C ILE A 401 -8.48 -11.53 -9.04
N THR A 402 -7.20 -11.91 -8.93
CA THR A 402 -6.18 -10.99 -8.43
C THR A 402 -5.16 -10.54 -9.47
N ALA A 403 -4.74 -9.28 -9.35
CA ALA A 403 -3.60 -8.72 -10.07
C ALA A 403 -2.74 -7.90 -9.10
N GLN A 404 -1.86 -8.58 -8.37
CA GLN A 404 -1.05 -7.96 -7.33
C GLN A 404 0.23 -7.34 -7.92
N SER A 405 0.55 -6.10 -7.53
CA SER A 405 1.61 -5.27 -8.14
C SER A 405 2.81 -4.96 -7.26
N ARG A 406 3.25 -5.91 -6.43
CA ARG A 406 4.53 -5.78 -5.74
C ARG A 406 5.69 -5.79 -6.73
N ASP A 407 6.51 -4.74 -6.70
CA ASP A 407 7.56 -4.48 -7.69
C ASP A 407 8.97 -4.64 -7.10
N SER A 408 9.08 -4.75 -5.78
CA SER A 408 10.34 -5.00 -5.06
C SER A 408 10.16 -6.09 -3.99
N PRO A 409 11.18 -6.95 -3.77
CA PRO A 409 11.13 -7.95 -2.70
C PRO A 409 11.15 -7.31 -1.30
N ASP A 410 11.62 -6.06 -1.19
CA ASP A 410 11.69 -5.31 0.06
C ASP A 410 10.33 -4.73 0.50
N GLU A 411 9.29 -4.83 -0.33
CA GLU A 411 7.95 -4.37 0.02
C GLU A 411 7.18 -5.43 0.84
N ASP A 412 6.63 -5.00 1.98
CA ASP A 412 5.86 -5.86 2.90
C ASP A 412 4.37 -5.91 2.47
N THR A 413 4.11 -6.08 1.19
CA THR A 413 2.78 -5.98 0.56
C THR A 413 2.33 -7.29 -0.09
N GLY A 414 1.04 -7.45 -0.35
CA GLY A 414 0.46 -8.66 -0.91
C GLY A 414 -1.03 -8.79 -0.60
N ILE A 415 -1.68 -9.74 -1.27
CA ILE A 415 -3.10 -10.04 -1.08
C ILE A 415 -3.23 -11.41 -0.38
N SER A 416 -3.83 -11.42 0.80
CA SER A 416 -4.17 -12.65 1.53
C SER A 416 -5.68 -12.87 1.52
N ILE A 417 -6.12 -13.97 0.93
CA ILE A 417 -7.53 -14.38 0.85
C ILE A 417 -7.70 -15.56 1.79
N GLN A 418 -8.34 -15.32 2.93
CA GLN A 418 -8.41 -16.26 4.04
C GLN A 418 -9.86 -16.67 4.32
N ASN A 419 -10.13 -17.96 4.42
CA ASN A 419 -11.46 -18.48 4.75
C ASN A 419 -12.58 -17.88 3.88
N CYS A 420 -12.30 -17.62 2.60
CA CYS A 420 -13.25 -17.01 1.67
C CYS A 420 -13.95 -18.07 0.81
N SER A 421 -15.05 -17.69 0.17
CA SER A 421 -15.70 -18.50 -0.85
C SER A 421 -15.44 -17.91 -2.23
N ILE A 422 -14.77 -18.67 -3.10
CA ILE A 422 -14.50 -18.31 -4.49
C ILE A 422 -15.59 -18.90 -5.37
N LEU A 423 -16.46 -18.03 -5.87
CA LEU A 423 -17.73 -18.39 -6.51
C LEU A 423 -17.83 -17.76 -7.90
N ALA A 424 -18.79 -18.25 -8.68
CA ALA A 424 -19.16 -17.70 -9.97
C ALA A 424 -20.64 -17.30 -9.98
N THR A 425 -20.99 -16.28 -10.76
CA THR A 425 -22.40 -16.03 -11.11
C THR A 425 -22.96 -17.21 -11.92
N THR A 426 -24.28 -17.42 -11.86
CA THR A 426 -24.93 -18.59 -12.48
C THR A 426 -24.66 -18.73 -13.98
N ASP A 427 -24.57 -17.62 -14.70
CA ASP A 427 -24.24 -17.57 -16.12
C ASP A 427 -22.79 -17.97 -16.39
N LEU A 428 -21.81 -17.49 -15.61
CA LEU A 428 -20.42 -17.94 -15.71
C LEU A 428 -20.28 -19.42 -15.35
N TYR A 429 -20.92 -19.86 -14.27
CA TYR A 429 -20.90 -21.26 -13.84
C TYR A 429 -21.37 -22.20 -14.95
N SER A 430 -22.49 -21.84 -15.61
CA SER A 430 -23.07 -22.59 -16.74
C SER A 430 -22.18 -22.60 -17.99
N ASN A 431 -21.22 -21.67 -18.09
CA ASN A 431 -20.29 -21.51 -19.21
C ASN A 431 -18.82 -21.79 -18.81
N SER A 432 -18.58 -22.40 -17.66
CA SER A 432 -17.23 -22.69 -17.14
C SER A 432 -16.39 -23.61 -18.04
N GLY A 433 -17.03 -24.38 -18.93
CA GLY A 433 -16.34 -25.17 -19.95
C GLY A 433 -15.74 -24.34 -21.10
N SER A 434 -16.26 -23.14 -21.35
CA SER A 434 -15.84 -22.27 -22.47
C SER A 434 -15.12 -21.00 -22.01
N VAL A 435 -15.37 -20.52 -20.79
CA VAL A 435 -14.71 -19.36 -20.20
C VAL A 435 -13.69 -19.82 -19.18
N LYS A 436 -12.44 -19.40 -19.35
CA LYS A 436 -11.37 -19.67 -18.38
C LYS A 436 -11.44 -18.69 -17.22
N SER A 437 -11.17 -19.18 -16.02
CA SER A 437 -11.16 -18.39 -14.79
C SER A 437 -9.94 -18.74 -13.94
N TYR A 438 -9.25 -17.73 -13.43
CA TYR A 438 -7.99 -17.88 -12.71
C TYR A 438 -8.01 -17.16 -11.34
N LEU A 439 -7.26 -17.72 -10.39
CA LEU A 439 -7.03 -17.14 -9.06
C LEU A 439 -6.25 -15.83 -9.13
N GLY A 440 -5.35 -15.67 -10.08
CA GLY A 440 -4.59 -14.43 -10.24
C GLY A 440 -3.57 -14.44 -11.39
N ARG A 441 -2.98 -13.27 -11.63
CA ARG A 441 -1.86 -13.06 -12.56
C ARG A 441 -0.91 -11.93 -12.12
N PRO A 442 0.40 -12.01 -12.44
CA PRO A 442 1.40 -11.14 -11.84
C PRO A 442 1.51 -9.78 -12.54
N TRP A 443 0.79 -8.77 -12.05
CA TRP A 443 0.87 -7.42 -12.62
C TRP A 443 2.28 -6.82 -12.51
N LYS A 444 3.05 -7.16 -11.47
CA LYS A 444 4.47 -6.82 -11.33
C LYS A 444 5.30 -8.03 -10.91
N VAL A 445 6.62 -7.92 -11.06
CA VAL A 445 7.52 -9.08 -11.06
C VAL A 445 7.64 -9.80 -9.72
N TYR A 446 7.39 -9.13 -8.59
CA TYR A 446 7.37 -9.74 -7.26
C TYR A 446 5.95 -10.01 -6.75
N SER A 447 4.98 -10.14 -7.65
CA SER A 447 3.56 -10.33 -7.32
C SER A 447 3.36 -11.34 -6.19
N ARG A 448 2.57 -11.00 -5.17
CA ARG A 448 2.37 -11.85 -3.98
C ARG A 448 0.91 -11.98 -3.60
N THR A 449 0.35 -13.17 -3.81
CA THR A 449 -1.04 -13.50 -3.48
C THR A 449 -1.10 -14.87 -2.82
N VAL A 450 -1.90 -15.03 -1.77
CA VAL A 450 -2.15 -16.33 -1.15
C VAL A 450 -3.64 -16.59 -0.94
N TYR A 451 -4.03 -17.85 -1.09
CA TYR A 451 -5.36 -18.37 -0.76
C TYR A 451 -5.22 -19.39 0.38
N LEU A 452 -5.83 -19.10 1.53
CA LEU A 452 -5.71 -19.87 2.76
C LEU A 452 -7.09 -20.34 3.20
N GLU A 453 -7.24 -21.63 3.49
CA GLU A 453 -8.46 -22.24 4.06
C GLU A 453 -9.74 -21.85 3.31
N SER A 454 -9.66 -21.61 2.01
CA SER A 454 -10.76 -21.05 1.21
C SER A 454 -11.47 -22.11 0.38
N TYR A 455 -12.78 -21.94 0.18
CA TYR A 455 -13.55 -22.76 -0.73
C TYR A 455 -13.32 -22.30 -2.17
N ILE A 456 -12.92 -23.21 -3.06
CA ILE A 456 -12.70 -22.93 -4.49
C ILE A 456 -13.65 -23.79 -5.34
N ASP A 457 -14.63 -23.13 -5.95
CA ASP A 457 -15.63 -23.78 -6.81
C ASP A 457 -15.07 -24.17 -8.19
N VAL A 458 -15.78 -25.06 -8.89
CA VAL A 458 -15.29 -25.87 -10.02
C VAL A 458 -14.92 -25.05 -11.26
N PHE A 459 -15.37 -23.80 -11.35
CA PHE A 459 -15.16 -22.94 -12.53
C PHE A 459 -13.71 -22.45 -12.66
N ILE A 460 -12.89 -22.53 -11.60
CA ILE A 460 -11.48 -22.17 -11.66
C ILE A 460 -10.69 -23.21 -12.48
N ASP A 461 -9.92 -22.73 -13.45
CA ASP A 461 -9.11 -23.58 -14.31
C ASP A 461 -8.09 -24.39 -13.47
N PRO A 462 -7.84 -25.68 -13.78
CA PRO A 462 -6.90 -26.51 -13.02
C PRO A 462 -5.48 -25.94 -12.91
N MET A 463 -5.05 -25.12 -13.88
CA MET A 463 -3.77 -24.39 -13.80
C MET A 463 -3.72 -23.40 -12.61
N GLY A 464 -4.88 -22.93 -12.16
CA GLY A 464 -5.08 -22.01 -11.04
C GLY A 464 -4.68 -20.57 -11.38
N TRP A 465 -3.52 -20.37 -11.96
CA TRP A 465 -2.89 -19.07 -12.18
C TRP A 465 -2.57 -18.86 -13.67
N THR A 466 -2.60 -17.61 -14.13
CA THR A 466 -2.26 -17.27 -15.52
C THR A 466 -1.16 -16.22 -15.61
N LYS A 467 -0.43 -16.19 -16.72
CA LYS A 467 0.65 -15.24 -16.95
C LYS A 467 0.07 -13.84 -17.17
N TRP A 468 0.89 -12.80 -16.93
CA TRP A 468 0.51 -11.44 -17.30
C TRP A 468 0.61 -11.24 -18.81
N SER A 469 1.82 -11.41 -19.35
CA SER A 469 2.10 -11.43 -20.80
C SER A 469 3.16 -12.48 -21.10
N ASP A 470 4.38 -12.24 -20.64
CA ASP A 470 5.55 -13.11 -20.82
C ASP A 470 5.86 -13.90 -19.54
N ASP A 471 7.01 -14.59 -19.52
CA ASP A 471 7.51 -15.33 -18.36
C ASP A 471 8.13 -14.43 -17.26
N GLN A 472 7.94 -13.11 -17.37
CA GLN A 472 8.48 -12.15 -16.40
C GLN A 472 7.83 -12.35 -15.03
N GLY A 473 8.65 -12.44 -14.00
CA GLY A 473 8.18 -12.57 -12.62
C GLY A 473 7.80 -13.99 -12.19
N LEU A 474 7.75 -14.97 -13.10
CA LEU A 474 7.33 -16.35 -12.75
C LEU A 474 8.29 -17.07 -11.80
N ASP A 475 9.53 -16.60 -11.71
CA ASP A 475 10.58 -17.09 -10.82
C ASP A 475 10.68 -16.33 -9.50
N THR A 476 10.08 -15.14 -9.42
CA THR A 476 10.25 -14.17 -8.32
C THR A 476 8.94 -13.81 -7.60
N LEU A 477 7.79 -14.09 -8.22
CA LEU A 477 6.48 -14.00 -7.59
C LEU A 477 6.35 -15.00 -6.43
N TYR A 478 5.33 -14.80 -5.59
CA TYR A 478 4.96 -15.73 -4.52
C TYR A 478 3.45 -15.97 -4.56
N TYR A 479 3.03 -17.05 -5.22
CA TYR A 479 1.64 -17.50 -5.29
C TYR A 479 1.44 -18.74 -4.44
N GLY A 480 0.66 -18.59 -3.38
CA GLY A 480 0.52 -19.60 -2.34
C GLY A 480 -0.89 -20.15 -2.20
N GLU A 481 -0.99 -21.46 -1.99
CA GLU A 481 -2.24 -22.12 -1.60
C GLU A 481 -2.01 -22.94 -0.32
N TYR A 482 -2.91 -22.82 0.67
CA TYR A 482 -2.85 -23.54 1.95
C TYR A 482 -4.23 -24.05 2.36
N GLU A 483 -4.38 -25.36 2.56
CA GLU A 483 -5.60 -26.02 3.07
C GLU A 483 -6.93 -25.54 2.41
N ASN A 484 -6.87 -25.17 1.12
CA ASN A 484 -8.07 -24.84 0.36
C ASN A 484 -8.90 -26.11 0.11
N TYR A 485 -10.21 -25.95 0.06
CA TYR A 485 -11.16 -27.05 -0.15
C TYR A 485 -12.16 -26.72 -1.26
N GLY A 486 -12.95 -27.70 -1.68
CA GLY A 486 -13.88 -27.56 -2.79
C GLY A 486 -13.40 -28.24 -4.08
N PRO A 487 -14.25 -28.27 -5.11
CA PRO A 487 -14.00 -29.08 -6.31
C PRO A 487 -12.78 -28.65 -7.13
N ALA A 488 -12.38 -27.37 -7.11
CA ALA A 488 -11.19 -26.88 -7.84
C ALA A 488 -9.96 -26.61 -6.95
N SER A 489 -9.97 -27.07 -5.69
CA SER A 489 -8.83 -26.88 -4.78
C SER A 489 -7.68 -27.87 -5.02
N GLY A 490 -7.86 -28.87 -5.88
CA GLY A 490 -6.81 -29.83 -6.22
C GLY A 490 -5.61 -29.19 -6.92
N THR A 491 -4.40 -29.51 -6.46
CA THR A 491 -3.16 -28.81 -6.88
C THR A 491 -2.31 -29.57 -7.90
N ASP A 492 -2.67 -30.80 -8.27
CA ASP A 492 -1.84 -31.68 -9.13
C ASP A 492 -1.58 -31.12 -10.53
N ASN A 493 -2.49 -30.29 -11.04
CA ASN A 493 -2.44 -29.70 -12.38
C ASN A 493 -2.12 -28.20 -12.38
N ARG A 494 -1.70 -27.65 -11.24
CA ARG A 494 -1.29 -26.26 -11.13
C ARG A 494 -0.07 -25.97 -12.01
N VAL A 495 0.12 -24.69 -12.31
CA VAL A 495 1.33 -24.20 -12.99
C VAL A 495 2.61 -24.67 -12.28
N LYS A 496 3.68 -24.89 -13.07
CA LYS A 496 4.99 -25.35 -12.56
C LYS A 496 6.00 -24.21 -12.37
N TRP A 497 5.52 -23.00 -12.08
CA TRP A 497 6.36 -21.82 -11.90
C TRP A 497 7.15 -21.93 -10.60
N LEU A 498 8.38 -21.42 -10.58
CA LEU A 498 9.21 -21.46 -9.37
C LEU A 498 8.60 -20.62 -8.23
N GLY A 499 7.89 -19.54 -8.56
CA GLY A 499 7.16 -18.71 -7.60
C GLY A 499 5.81 -19.27 -7.11
N TYR A 500 5.37 -20.43 -7.64
CA TYR A 500 4.17 -21.10 -7.12
C TYR A 500 4.54 -22.02 -5.96
N HIS A 501 3.77 -21.96 -4.88
CA HIS A 501 4.04 -22.66 -3.63
C HIS A 501 2.79 -23.31 -3.06
N LEU A 502 2.84 -24.63 -2.87
CA LEU A 502 1.97 -25.29 -1.88
C LEU A 502 2.56 -25.03 -0.50
N MET A 503 1.84 -24.28 0.33
CA MET A 503 2.40 -23.72 1.56
C MET A 503 2.31 -24.72 2.71
N ASP A 504 3.23 -24.58 3.68
CA ASP A 504 3.12 -25.19 5.00
C ASP A 504 2.45 -24.21 5.99
N TYR A 505 2.13 -24.69 7.19
CA TYR A 505 1.51 -23.86 8.23
C TYR A 505 2.36 -22.63 8.58
N SER A 506 3.69 -22.77 8.65
CA SER A 506 4.56 -21.67 9.06
C SER A 506 4.56 -20.54 8.03
N SER A 507 4.62 -20.88 6.73
CA SER A 507 4.52 -19.93 5.65
C SER A 507 3.14 -19.30 5.58
N ALA A 508 2.08 -20.10 5.77
CA ALA A 508 0.69 -19.62 5.73
C ALA A 508 0.36 -18.66 6.88
N TYR A 509 0.84 -18.95 8.10
CA TYR A 509 0.58 -18.13 9.29
C TYR A 509 1.13 -16.69 9.15
N ASN A 510 2.19 -16.51 8.37
CA ASN A 510 2.75 -15.19 8.07
C ASN A 510 1.79 -14.27 7.29
N PHE A 511 0.79 -14.85 6.61
CA PHE A 511 -0.23 -14.12 5.86
C PHE A 511 -1.56 -13.98 6.64
N SER A 512 -1.56 -14.35 7.93
CA SER A 512 -2.68 -14.16 8.83
C SER A 512 -2.87 -12.69 9.23
N VAL A 513 -4.02 -12.37 9.81
CA VAL A 513 -4.35 -11.01 10.28
C VAL A 513 -3.33 -10.49 11.30
N SER A 514 -2.88 -11.33 12.25
CA SER A 514 -1.97 -10.90 13.31
C SER A 514 -0.55 -10.59 12.82
N GLU A 515 -0.07 -11.35 11.83
CA GLU A 515 1.31 -11.19 11.34
C GLU A 515 1.38 -10.22 10.16
N PHE A 516 0.50 -10.38 9.16
CA PHE A 516 0.64 -9.69 7.89
C PHE A 516 0.24 -8.22 7.95
N ILE A 517 -0.84 -7.91 8.68
CA ILE A 517 -1.37 -6.55 8.83
C ILE A 517 -1.35 -6.06 10.28
N ILE A 518 -0.71 -6.81 11.17
CA ILE A 518 -0.58 -6.49 12.60
C ILE A 518 -1.95 -6.19 13.22
N GLY A 519 -2.96 -6.98 12.85
CA GLY A 519 -4.37 -6.70 13.12
C GLY A 519 -4.66 -6.48 14.60
N ASP A 520 -4.00 -7.23 15.48
CA ASP A 520 -4.12 -7.09 16.94
C ASP A 520 -3.83 -5.68 17.46
N ALA A 521 -3.03 -4.90 16.72
CA ALA A 521 -2.62 -3.58 17.14
C ALA A 521 -3.63 -2.47 16.81
N TRP A 522 -4.67 -2.76 16.01
CA TRP A 522 -5.64 -1.75 15.55
C TRP A 522 -7.07 -2.26 15.33
N LEU A 523 -7.29 -3.51 14.88
CA LEU A 523 -8.62 -4.05 14.58
C LEU A 523 -9.53 -4.16 15.81
N GLY A 524 -8.98 -4.44 16.99
CA GLY A 524 -9.78 -4.46 18.23
C GLY A 524 -10.52 -3.14 18.50
N SER A 525 -10.00 -2.01 18.00
CA SER A 525 -10.63 -0.69 18.16
C SER A 525 -11.77 -0.45 17.16
N THR A 526 -11.87 -1.22 16.07
CA THR A 526 -12.92 -1.05 15.05
C THR A 526 -14.25 -1.65 15.50
N SER A 527 -14.20 -2.61 16.43
CA SER A 527 -15.32 -3.48 16.83
C SER A 527 -15.83 -4.41 15.73
N PHE A 528 -15.14 -4.51 14.60
CA PHE A 528 -15.44 -5.52 13.58
C PHE A 528 -14.87 -6.88 14.01
N PRO A 529 -15.56 -7.99 13.70
CA PRO A 529 -15.04 -9.32 13.99
C PRO A 529 -13.83 -9.61 13.09
N TYR A 530 -12.85 -10.31 13.64
CA TYR A 530 -11.70 -10.81 12.89
C TYR A 530 -11.12 -12.04 13.59
N ASP A 531 -10.58 -12.96 12.80
CA ASP A 531 -9.80 -14.10 13.28
C ASP A 531 -8.32 -13.77 13.12
N ASN A 532 -7.54 -13.89 14.21
CA ASN A 532 -6.14 -13.45 14.23
C ASN A 532 -5.21 -14.30 13.35
N GLY A 533 -5.39 -15.63 13.43
CA GLY A 533 -4.55 -16.63 12.78
C GLY A 533 -5.30 -17.38 11.69
N ILE A 534 -4.72 -18.50 11.25
CA ILE A 534 -5.34 -19.54 10.42
C ILE A 534 -5.75 -20.72 11.32
#